data_AF-A0A1I3W869-F1
#
_entry.id   AF-A0A1I3W869-F1
#
_cell.length_a   1.000
_cell.length_b   1.000
_cell.length_c   1.000
_cell.angle_alpha   90.00
_cell.angle_beta   90.00
_cell.angle_gamma   90.00
#
_symmetry.space_group_name_H-M   'P 1'
#
loop_
_entity.id
_entity.type
_entity.pdbx_description
1 polymer ?
#
loop_
_entity_poly.entity_id
_entity_poly.type
_entity_poly.pdbx_seq_one_letter_code
_entity_poly.pdbx_strand_id
1 'polypeptide(L)' 'MSNRDILKKQIEEKREMMYHAYLNGSNYNNVVKISQELDALLNRLNRVIL' A
#
# COMPACT_ATOMS: atom_id res chain seq x y z
N MET A 1 -19.00 -7.20 0.79
CA MET A 1 -17.61 -7.03 1.27
C MET A 1 -17.63 -6.13 2.49
N SER A 2 -16.88 -6.46 3.53
CA SER A 2 -16.74 -5.58 4.70
C SER A 2 -15.79 -4.42 4.41
N ASN A 3 -15.86 -3.34 5.20
CA ASN A 3 -14.89 -2.25 5.14
C ASN A 3 -13.44 -2.73 5.35
N ARG A 4 -13.26 -3.80 6.14
CA ARG A 4 -11.97 -4.44 6.36
C ARG A 4 -11.46 -5.13 5.09
N ASP A 5 -12.34 -5.82 4.36
CA ASP A 5 -11.95 -6.51 3.11
C ASP A 5 -11.59 -5.53 2.02
N ILE A 6 -12.30 -4.39 1.95
CA ILE A 6 -11.98 -3.29 1.03
C ILE A 6 -10.60 -2.72 1.34
N LEU A 7 -10.31 -2.46 2.62
CA LEU A 7 -9.01 -1.93 3.03
C LEU A 7 -7.86 -2.91 2.76
N LYS A 8 -8.07 -4.21 3.00
CA LYS A 8 -7.09 -5.25 2.64
C LYS A 8 -6.83 -5.29 1.15
N LYS A 9 -7.88 -5.19 0.32
CA LYS A 9 -7.72 -5.13 -1.14
C LYS A 9 -6.88 -3.92 -1.57
N GLN A 10 -7.14 -2.74 -1.02
CA GLN A 10 -6.37 -1.53 -1.31
C GLN A 10 -4.89 -1.66 -0.90
N ILE A 11 -4.62 -2.32 0.22
CA ILE A 11 -3.25 -2.60 0.68
C ILE A 11 -2.52 -3.50 -0.33
N GLU A 12 -3.16 -4.57 -0.79
CA GLU A 12 -2.55 -5.49 -1.76
C GLU A 12 -2.31 -4.82 -3.12
N GLU A 13 -3.28 -4.05 -3.62
CA GLU A 13 -3.12 -3.27 -4.86
C GLU A 13 -1.93 -2.29 -4.74
N LYS A 14 -1.80 -1.59 -3.61
CA LYS A 14 -0.71 -0.64 -3.41
C LYS A 14 0.65 -1.34 -3.25
N ARG A 15 0.68 -2.53 -2.63
CA ARG A 15 1.87 -3.36 -2.51
C ARG A 15 2.37 -3.83 -3.88
N GLU A 16 1.47 -4.30 -4.74
CA GLU A 16 1.81 -4.68 -6.12
C GLU A 16 2.37 -3.49 -6.91
N MET A 17 1.74 -2.31 -6.81
CA MET A 17 2.26 -1.09 -7.44
C MET A 17 3.68 -0.77 -6.99
N MET A 18 3.99 -0.90 -5.70
CA MET A 18 5.33 -0.64 -5.17
C MET A 18 6.36 -1.62 -5.75
N TYR A 19 6.01 -2.91 -5.80
CA TYR A 19 6.90 -3.94 -6.37
C TYR A 19 7.15 -3.71 -7.85
N HIS A 20 6.10 -3.42 -8.63
CA HIS A 20 6.26 -3.11 -10.06
C HIS A 20 7.09 -1.85 -10.28
N ALA A 21 6.90 -0.81 -9.46
CA ALA A 21 7.70 0.41 -9.55
C ALA A 21 9.19 0.11 -9.31
N TYR A 22 9.50 -0.68 -8.28
CA TYR A 22 10.87 -1.09 -7.98
C TYR A 22 11.48 -1.96 -9.09
N LEU A 23 10.78 -2.99 -9.54
CA LEU A 23 11.27 -3.93 -10.57
C LEU A 23 11.48 -3.26 -11.93
N ASN A 24 10.63 -2.31 -12.30
CA ASN A 24 10.71 -1.60 -13.57
C ASN A 24 11.72 -0.44 -13.54
N GLY A 25 12.53 -0.31 -12.48
CA GLY A 25 13.53 0.75 -12.35
C GLY A 25 12.92 2.15 -12.27
N SER A 26 11.72 2.28 -11.68
CA SER A 26 11.17 3.61 -11.38
C SER A 26 12.12 4.40 -10.52
N ASN A 27 12.10 5.72 -10.65
CA ASN A 27 12.95 6.55 -9.80
C ASN A 27 12.63 6.33 -8.32
N TYR A 28 13.66 6.50 -7.48
CA TYR A 28 13.58 6.29 -6.05
C TYR A 28 12.42 7.06 -5.39
N ASN A 29 12.22 8.32 -5.77
CA ASN A 29 11.17 9.17 -5.20
C ASN A 29 9.77 8.60 -5.43
N ASN A 30 9.52 8.00 -6.59
CA ASN A 30 8.25 7.36 -6.91
C ASN A 30 8.03 6.12 -6.06
N VAL A 31 9.05 5.28 -5.90
CA VAL A 31 8.99 4.09 -5.04
C VAL A 31 8.71 4.48 -3.58
N VAL A 32 9.39 5.52 -3.08
CA VAL A 32 9.19 6.05 -1.71
C VAL A 32 7.78 6.63 -1.54
N LYS A 33 7.25 7.35 -2.53
CA LYS A 33 5.88 7.87 -2.45
C LYS A 33 4.87 6.73 -2.32
N ILE A 34 5.02 5.68 -3.12
CA ILE A 34 4.12 4.52 -3.07
C ILE A 34 4.26 3.79 -1.72
N SER A 35 5.46 3.65 -1.17
CA SER A 35 5.66 3.02 0.13
C SER A 35 5.02 3.81 1.28
N GLN A 36 5.07 5.14 1.24
CA GLN A 36 4.40 5.99 2.23
C GLN A 36 2.86 5.88 2.15
N GLU A 37 2.31 5.78 0.94
CA GLU A 37 0.87 5.54 0.75
C GLU A 37 0.45 4.16 1.27
N LEU A 38 1.29 3.13 1.06
CA LEU A 38 1.06 1.78 1.60
C LEU A 38 1.10 1.78 3.14
N ASP A 39 2.07 2.45 3.74
CA ASP A 39 2.18 2.60 5.20
C ASP A 39 0.95 3.28 5.81
N ALA A 40 0.40 4.31 5.15
CA ALA A 40 -0.82 4.97 5.60
C ALA A 40 -2.03 3.99 5.65
N LEU A 41 -2.14 3.11 4.65
CA LEU A 41 -3.20 2.08 4.60
C LEU A 41 -3.01 1.01 5.68
N LEU A 42 -1.78 0.54 5.89
CA LEU A 42 -1.44 -0.41 6.95
C LEU A 42 -1.73 0.16 8.34
N ASN A 43 -1.37 1.42 8.57
CA ASN A 43 -1.68 2.12 9.82
C ASN A 43 -3.18 2.26 10.04
N ARG A 44 -3.95 2.54 8.99
CA ARG A 44 -5.41 2.57 9.07
C ARG A 44 -5.98 1.19 9.43
N LEU A 45 -5.42 0.11 8.89
CA LEU A 45 -5.85 -1.25 9.22
C LEU A 45 -5.55 -1.59 10.68
N ASN A 46 -4.36 -1.24 11.17
CA ASN A 46 -3.97 -1.48 12.57
C ASN A 46 -4.89 -0.75 13.56
N ARG A 47 -5.31 0.48 13.24
CA ARG A 47 -6.27 1.25 14.05
C ARG A 47 -7.70 0.69 14.04
N VAL A 48 -8.02 -0.20 13.11
CA VAL A 48 -9.33 -0.89 13.06
C VAL A 48 -9.28 -2.23 13.82
N ILE A 49 -8.09 -2.74 14.12
CA ILE A 49 -7.87 -4.01 14.81
C ILE A 49 -7.64 -3.82 16.32
N LEU A 50 -7.22 -2.62 16.74
CA LEU A 50 -7.16 -2.17 18.15
C LEU A 50 -8.46 -1.46 18.55
#